data_AF-A0A034WW16-F1
#
_entry.id   AF-A0A034WW16-F1
#
_cell.length_a   1.000
_cell.length_b   1.000
_cell.length_c   1.000
_cell.angle_alpha   90.00
_cell.angle_beta   90.00
_cell.angle_gamma   90.00
#
_symmetry.space_group_name_H-M   'P 1'
#
loop_
_entity.id
_entity.type
_entity.pdbx_description
1 polymer ?
#
loop_
_entity_poly.entity_id
_entity_poly.type
_entity_poly.pdbx_seq_one_letter_code
_entity_poly.pdbx_strand_id
1 'polypeptide(L)'
;MQHISIVIQIFIGSFVVLTSFLGCFGLCRESLGLTWSYVICMLILVIFQIYLITVAGVTDYVQNTTDHLDQLWSNVTLNAAEIAQVEQQYECCGKLGKADYVKLDKRIPRNCYRNFTGTESDLYTESCLTVLQEMARKCGSTGLAIKLTLFGFEVLALFFSGLMGITIRHKRRRDQFVDN
;
A
#
# COMPACT_ATOMS: atom_id res chain seq x y z
N MET A 1 -10.55 1.24 -12.26
CA MET A 1 -9.63 1.03 -11.11
C MET A 1 -8.20 1.48 -11.40
N GLN A 2 -7.58 1.13 -12.55
CA GLN A 2 -6.18 1.47 -12.86
C GLN A 2 -5.85 2.98 -12.83
N HIS A 3 -6.74 3.85 -13.31
CA HIS A 3 -6.50 5.31 -13.29
C HIS A 3 -6.42 5.90 -11.88
N ILE A 4 -7.13 5.33 -10.90
CA ILE A 4 -7.18 5.85 -9.53
C ILE A 4 -5.83 5.62 -8.83
N SER A 5 -5.23 4.44 -9.02
CA SER A 5 -3.93 4.09 -8.43
C SER A 5 -2.80 5.05 -8.87
N ILE A 6 -2.80 5.45 -10.14
CA ILE A 6 -1.77 6.36 -10.69
C ILE A 6 -1.89 7.75 -10.05
N VAL A 7 -3.11 8.28 -9.94
CA VAL A 7 -3.35 9.60 -9.34
C VAL A 7 -2.88 9.61 -7.87
N ILE A 8 -3.17 8.55 -7.12
CA ILE A 8 -2.73 8.41 -5.72
C ILE A 8 -1.20 8.42 -5.62
N GLN A 9 -0.49 7.67 -6.48
CA GLN A 9 0.97 7.62 -6.48
C GLN A 9 1.60 8.98 -6.77
N ILE A 10 1.05 9.74 -7.73
CA ILE A 10 1.52 11.09 -8.06
C ILE A 10 1.33 12.03 -6.86
N PHE A 11 0.17 11.97 -6.21
CA PHE A 11 -0.13 12.81 -5.05
C PHE A 11 0.84 12.53 -3.89
N ILE A 12 1.06 11.25 -3.57
CA ILE A 12 2.01 10.84 -2.53
C ILE A 12 3.43 11.30 -2.87
N GLY A 13 3.89 11.09 -4.11
CA GLY A 13 5.22 11.52 -4.55
C GLY A 13 5.42 13.03 -4.43
N SER A 14 4.45 13.82 -4.87
CA SER A 14 4.47 15.28 -4.73
C SER A 14 4.57 15.71 -3.26
N PHE A 15 3.78 15.08 -2.39
CA PHE A 15 3.80 15.38 -0.95
C PHE A 15 5.17 15.11 -0.31
N VAL A 16 5.81 13.98 -0.65
CA VAL A 16 7.15 13.62 -0.17
C VAL A 16 8.21 14.64 -0.62
N VAL A 17 8.11 15.12 -1.85
CA VAL A 17 9.01 16.16 -2.37
C VAL A 17 8.82 17.48 -1.61
N LEU A 18 7.57 17.89 -1.38
CA LEU A 18 7.26 19.10 -0.61
C LEU A 18 7.78 19.04 0.83
N THR A 19 7.56 17.93 1.54
CA THR A 19 8.07 17.77 2.91
C THR A 19 9.60 17.76 2.95
N SER A 20 10.26 17.20 1.94
CA SER A 20 11.71 17.23 1.81
C SER A 20 12.25 18.65 1.63
N PHE A 21 11.62 19.46 0.79
CA PHE A 21 11.97 20.87 0.64
C PHE A 21 11.76 21.65 1.94
N LEU A 22 10.64 21.45 2.63
CA LEU A 22 10.38 22.10 3.93
C LEU A 22 11.41 21.73 4.99
N GLY A 23 11.82 20.46 5.04
CA GLY A 23 12.88 20.00 5.95
C GLY A 23 14.23 20.65 5.65
N CYS A 24 14.65 20.65 4.38
CA CYS A 24 15.93 21.23 3.96
C CYS A 24 15.97 22.75 4.17
N PHE A 25 14.95 23.48 3.69
CA PHE A 25 14.88 24.94 3.88
C PHE A 25 14.65 25.34 5.34
N GLY A 26 13.96 24.51 6.13
CA GLY A 26 13.81 24.68 7.57
C GLY A 26 15.16 24.69 8.29
N LEU A 27 16.05 23.75 7.93
CA LEU A 27 17.44 23.74 8.40
C LEU A 27 18.23 24.97 7.92
N CYS A 28 18.23 25.23 6.61
CA CYS A 28 19.13 26.24 6.02
C CYS A 28 18.78 27.68 6.41
N ARG A 29 17.49 28.02 6.55
CA ARG A 29 17.06 29.39 6.85
C ARG A 29 16.88 29.68 8.34
N GLU A 30 17.16 28.71 9.22
CA GLU A 30 16.89 28.77 10.67
C GLU A 30 15.51 29.40 11.00
N SER A 31 14.53 29.18 10.13
CA SER A 31 13.26 29.88 10.22
C SER A 31 12.27 29.06 11.05
N LEU A 32 11.74 29.70 12.10
CA LEU A 32 10.78 29.06 12.98
C LEU A 32 9.53 28.62 12.22
N GLY A 33 9.00 29.47 11.33
CA GLY A 33 7.80 29.17 10.56
C GLY A 33 7.90 27.89 9.73
N LEU A 34 8.97 27.72 8.95
CA LEU A 34 9.14 26.52 8.10
C LEU A 34 9.43 25.26 8.92
N THR A 35 10.17 25.39 10.03
CA THR A 35 10.45 24.25 10.91
C THR A 35 9.16 23.75 11.58
N TRP A 36 8.32 24.66 12.08
CA TRP A 36 7.04 24.30 12.68
C TRP A 36 6.03 23.76 11.66
N SER A 37 5.99 24.31 10.44
CA SER A 37 5.11 23.76 9.39
C SER A 37 5.52 22.33 9.01
N TYR A 38 6.82 22.06 8.87
CA TYR A 38 7.33 20.70 8.65
C TYR A 38 6.91 19.73 9.76
N VAL A 39 7.07 20.13 11.03
CA VAL A 39 6.66 19.31 12.19
C VAL A 39 5.16 19.03 12.16
N ILE A 40 4.33 20.02 11.84
CA ILE A 40 2.87 19.84 11.73
C ILE A 40 2.53 18.86 10.58
N CYS A 41 3.15 19.01 9.41
CA CYS A 41 2.94 18.08 8.29
C CYS A 41 3.33 16.64 8.66
N MET A 42 4.47 16.45 9.33
CA MET A 42 4.90 15.13 9.79
C MET A 42 3.98 14.54 10.86
N LEU A 43 3.46 15.36 11.79
CA LEU A 43 2.47 14.90 12.77
C LEU A 43 1.18 14.41 12.11
N ILE A 44 0.71 15.10 11.07
CA ILE A 44 -0.48 14.68 10.31
C ILE A 44 -0.23 13.32 9.63
N LEU A 45 0.95 13.12 9.03
CA LEU A 45 1.32 11.84 8.44
C LEU A 45 1.33 10.70 9.47
N VAL A 46 1.92 10.94 10.65
CA VAL A 46 1.97 9.95 11.73
C VAL A 46 0.57 9.53 12.18
N ILE A 47 -0.35 10.49 12.37
CA ILE A 47 -1.74 10.20 12.74
C ILE A 47 -2.41 9.35 11.65
N PHE A 48 -2.20 9.70 10.39
CA PHE A 48 -2.72 8.95 9.25
C PHE A 48 -2.13 7.52 9.19
N GLN A 49 -0.85 7.34 9.46
CA GLN A 49 -0.23 6.02 9.52
C GLN A 49 -0.81 5.15 10.65
N ILE A 50 -0.99 5.72 11.84
CA ILE A 50 -1.61 5.02 12.96
C ILE A 50 -3.01 4.52 12.56
N TYR A 51 -3.81 5.38 11.92
CA TYR A 51 -5.11 4.99 11.39
C TYR A 51 -5.02 3.84 10.38
N LEU A 52 -4.05 3.88 9.45
CA LEU A 52 -3.87 2.80 8.46
C LEU A 52 -3.37 1.48 9.08
N ILE A 53 -2.65 1.53 10.20
CA ILE A 53 -2.20 0.34 10.93
C ILE A 53 -3.35 -0.27 11.71
N THR A 54 -4.17 0.54 12.39
CA THR A 54 -5.31 0.05 13.15
C THR A 54 -6.36 -0.59 12.24
N VAL A 55 -6.70 0.05 11.13
CA VAL A 55 -7.63 -0.54 10.14
C VAL A 55 -7.09 -1.85 9.59
N ALA A 56 -5.80 -1.89 9.22
CA ALA A 56 -5.18 -3.10 8.67
C ALA A 56 -5.12 -4.25 9.69
N GLY A 57 -5.01 -3.95 10.99
CA GLY A 57 -5.03 -4.97 12.04
C GLY A 57 -6.41 -5.56 12.32
N VAL A 58 -7.49 -4.84 11.99
CA VAL A 58 -8.88 -5.31 12.16
C VAL A 58 -9.36 -6.07 10.93
N THR A 59 -8.85 -5.75 9.74
CA THR A 59 -9.22 -6.43 8.50
C THR A 59 -8.51 -7.76 8.32
N ASP A 60 -9.27 -8.85 8.28
CA ASP A 60 -8.74 -10.15 7.86
C ASP A 60 -8.61 -10.20 6.33
N TYR A 61 -7.41 -9.86 5.85
CA TYR A 61 -7.09 -9.84 4.41
C TYR A 61 -7.33 -11.19 3.75
N VAL A 62 -7.15 -12.30 4.48
CA VAL A 62 -7.35 -13.64 3.93
C VAL A 62 -8.84 -13.86 3.68
N GLN A 63 -9.68 -13.63 4.69
CA GLN A 63 -11.13 -13.81 4.59
C GLN A 63 -11.77 -12.90 3.53
N ASN A 64 -11.37 -11.63 3.48
CA ASN A 64 -11.91 -10.70 2.48
C ASN A 64 -11.55 -11.13 1.05
N THR A 65 -10.36 -11.71 0.85
CA THR A 65 -9.92 -12.19 -0.45
C THR A 65 -10.66 -13.48 -0.85
N THR A 66 -10.93 -14.37 0.11
CA THR A 66 -11.74 -15.57 -0.16
C THR A 66 -13.17 -15.20 -0.50
N ASP A 67 -13.78 -14.27 0.24
CA ASP A 67 -15.16 -13.85 0.01
C ASP A 67 -15.31 -13.15 -1.34
N HIS A 68 -14.31 -12.33 -1.73
CA HIS A 68 -14.27 -11.70 -3.05
C HIS A 68 -14.14 -12.75 -4.18
N LEU A 69 -13.29 -13.76 -4.02
CA LEU A 69 -13.18 -14.85 -4.99
C LEU A 69 -14.48 -15.65 -5.09
N ASP A 70 -15.16 -15.87 -3.97
CA ASP A 70 -16.45 -16.56 -3.92
C ASP A 70 -17.55 -15.77 -4.64
N GLN A 71 -17.58 -14.45 -4.46
CA GLN A 71 -18.50 -13.57 -5.19
C GLN A 71 -18.21 -13.56 -6.70
N LEU A 72 -16.94 -13.49 -7.10
CA LEU A 72 -16.54 -13.60 -8.51
C LEU A 72 -17.02 -14.92 -9.12
N TRP A 73 -16.82 -16.03 -8.41
CA TRP A 73 -17.18 -17.37 -8.87
C TRP A 73 -18.66 -17.71 -8.77
N SER A 74 -19.48 -16.91 -8.07
CA SER A 74 -20.93 -17.11 -7.99
C SER A 74 -21.61 -17.08 -9.37
N ASN A 75 -21.09 -16.26 -10.29
CA ASN A 75 -21.58 -16.11 -11.66
C ASN A 75 -20.42 -16.10 -12.66
N VAL A 76 -19.84 -17.28 -12.89
CA VAL A 76 -18.66 -17.47 -13.77
C VAL A 76 -18.86 -16.91 -15.18
N THR A 77 -20.08 -16.92 -15.72
CA THR A 77 -20.37 -16.41 -17.07
C THR A 77 -20.39 -14.89 -17.14
N LEU A 78 -20.96 -14.21 -16.13
CA LEU A 78 -21.02 -12.75 -16.07
C LEU A 78 -19.66 -12.16 -15.73
N ASN A 79 -18.94 -12.80 -14.80
CA ASN A 79 -17.64 -12.32 -14.30
C ASN A 79 -16.45 -12.90 -15.07
N ALA A 80 -16.67 -13.50 -16.24
CA ALA A 80 -15.65 -14.21 -17.01
C ALA A 80 -14.41 -13.34 -17.32
N ALA A 81 -14.61 -12.04 -17.59
CA ALA A 81 -13.53 -11.10 -17.86
C ALA A 81 -12.65 -10.85 -16.62
N GLU A 82 -13.27 -10.69 -15.44
CA GLU A 82 -12.55 -10.46 -14.19
C GLU A 82 -11.84 -11.73 -13.72
N ILE A 83 -12.50 -12.89 -13.83
CA ILE A 83 -11.88 -14.18 -13.54
C ILE A 83 -10.66 -14.40 -14.45
N ALA A 84 -10.75 -14.05 -15.74
CA ALA A 84 -9.63 -14.16 -16.65
C ALA A 84 -8.45 -13.25 -16.31
N GLN A 85 -8.72 -12.05 -15.78
CA GLN A 85 -7.67 -11.18 -15.28
C GLN A 85 -7.00 -11.77 -14.05
N VAL A 86 -7.78 -12.30 -13.10
CA VAL A 86 -7.25 -12.94 -11.88
C VAL A 86 -6.38 -14.15 -12.22
N GLU A 87 -6.87 -15.05 -13.06
CA GLU A 87 -6.15 -16.27 -13.46
C GLU A 87 -4.81 -15.97 -14.15
N GLN A 88 -4.77 -14.94 -15.00
CA GLN A 88 -3.53 -14.51 -15.64
C GLN A 88 -2.61 -13.73 -14.69
N GLN A 89 -3.16 -12.83 -13.88
CA GLN A 89 -2.37 -11.99 -12.98
C GLN A 89 -1.69 -12.80 -11.87
N TYR A 90 -2.34 -13.84 -11.38
CA TYR A 90 -1.85 -14.68 -10.29
C TYR A 90 -1.38 -16.06 -10.76
N GLU A 91 -1.29 -16.30 -12.07
CA GLU A 91 -0.85 -17.56 -12.66
C GLU A 91 -1.54 -18.80 -12.04
N CYS A 92 -2.86 -18.73 -11.91
CA CYS A 92 -3.69 -19.75 -11.27
C CYS A 92 -4.85 -20.16 -12.18
N CYS A 93 -5.46 -21.32 -11.93
CA CYS A 93 -6.61 -21.78 -12.71
C CYS A 93 -7.71 -22.36 -11.85
N GLY A 94 -8.93 -21.85 -12.00
CA GLY A 94 -10.09 -22.27 -11.23
C GLY A 94 -10.06 -21.79 -9.78
N LYS A 95 -11.22 -21.81 -9.11
CA LYS A 95 -11.32 -21.42 -7.69
C LYS A 95 -10.51 -22.36 -6.80
N LEU A 96 -10.86 -23.65 -6.82
CA LEU A 96 -10.16 -24.73 -6.11
C LEU A 96 -9.24 -25.53 -7.06
N GLY A 97 -9.35 -25.28 -8.36
CA GLY A 97 -8.46 -25.83 -9.39
C GLY A 97 -9.16 -25.97 -10.73
N LYS A 98 -8.41 -26.39 -11.76
CA LYS A 98 -8.91 -26.61 -13.13
C LYS A 98 -10.15 -27.52 -13.24
N ALA A 99 -10.31 -28.45 -12.29
CA ALA A 99 -11.46 -29.36 -12.26
C ALA A 99 -12.80 -28.64 -12.06
N ASP A 100 -12.81 -27.41 -11.55
CA ASP A 100 -14.04 -26.66 -11.36
C ASP A 100 -14.73 -26.34 -12.68
N TYR A 101 -13.97 -26.04 -13.74
CA TYR A 101 -14.52 -25.86 -15.09
C TYR A 101 -15.15 -27.14 -15.63
N VAL A 102 -14.52 -28.29 -15.38
CA VAL A 102 -15.03 -29.60 -15.81
C VAL A 102 -16.34 -29.96 -15.09
N LYS A 103 -16.45 -29.65 -13.79
CA LYS A 103 -17.71 -29.84 -13.02
C LYS A 103 -18.85 -28.97 -13.53
N LEU A 104 -18.53 -27.82 -14.12
CA LEU A 104 -19.48 -26.89 -14.74
C LEU A 104 -19.83 -27.26 -16.19
N ASP A 105 -19.38 -28.42 -16.68
CA ASP A 105 -19.49 -28.85 -18.08
C ASP A 105 -18.93 -27.82 -19.07
N LYS A 106 -17.88 -27.10 -18.65
CA LYS A 106 -17.18 -26.09 -19.44
C LYS A 106 -15.77 -26.56 -19.76
N ARG A 107 -15.28 -26.16 -20.94
CA ARG A 107 -13.87 -26.31 -21.30
C ARG A 107 -13.02 -25.35 -20.49
N ILE A 108 -11.80 -25.77 -20.18
CA ILE A 108 -10.81 -24.92 -19.52
C ILE A 108 -10.51 -23.71 -20.42
N PRO A 109 -10.69 -22.47 -19.92
CA PRO A 109 -10.50 -21.28 -20.74
C PRO A 109 -9.01 -20.99 -21.01
N ARG A 110 -8.71 -20.24 -22.09
CA ARG A 110 -7.33 -19.99 -22.54
C ARG A 110 -6.48 -19.16 -21.56
N ASN A 111 -7.13 -18.36 -20.74
CA ASN A 111 -6.55 -17.63 -19.60
C ASN A 111 -5.94 -18.53 -18.51
N CYS A 112 -6.29 -19.81 -18.43
CA CYS A 112 -5.63 -20.77 -17.54
C CYS A 112 -4.28 -21.25 -18.07
N TYR A 113 -3.88 -20.84 -19.28
CA TYR A 113 -2.63 -21.24 -19.90
C TYR A 113 -1.68 -20.06 -19.97
N ARG A 114 -0.40 -20.30 -19.70
CA ARG A 114 0.68 -19.33 -19.93
C ARG A 114 0.62 -18.84 -21.38
N ASN A 115 0.70 -17.53 -21.55
CA ASN A 115 0.64 -16.87 -22.86
C ASN A 115 -0.57 -17.27 -23.74
N PHE A 116 -1.66 -17.77 -23.15
CA PHE A 116 -2.87 -18.18 -23.87
C PHE A 116 -2.65 -19.30 -24.90
N THR A 117 -1.60 -20.11 -24.76
CA THR A 117 -1.21 -21.13 -25.75
C THR A 117 -2.22 -22.27 -25.88
N GLY A 118 -2.92 -22.61 -24.80
CA GLY A 118 -3.87 -23.72 -24.79
C GLY A 118 -3.22 -25.11 -24.79
N THR A 119 -1.94 -25.20 -24.44
CA THR A 119 -1.19 -26.47 -24.35
C THR A 119 -1.14 -26.99 -22.92
N GLU A 120 -1.28 -28.29 -22.71
CA GLU A 120 -1.26 -28.88 -21.35
C GLU A 120 0.04 -28.57 -20.57
N SER A 121 1.17 -28.36 -21.25
CA SER A 121 2.44 -27.98 -20.63
C SER A 121 2.43 -26.58 -20.01
N ASP A 122 1.57 -25.70 -20.51
CA ASP A 122 1.47 -24.30 -20.09
C ASP A 122 0.30 -24.06 -19.12
N LEU A 123 -0.44 -25.10 -18.75
CA LEU A 123 -1.61 -25.02 -17.90
C LEU A 123 -1.22 -24.75 -16.44
N TYR A 124 -1.81 -23.72 -15.83
CA TYR A 124 -1.62 -23.45 -14.41
C TYR A 124 -2.18 -24.59 -13.55
N THR A 125 -1.34 -25.10 -12.64
CA THR A 125 -1.67 -26.20 -11.73
C THR A 125 -2.23 -25.74 -10.40
N GLU A 126 -1.87 -24.52 -10.00
CA GLU A 126 -2.25 -23.95 -8.72
C GLU A 126 -3.70 -23.43 -8.72
N SER A 127 -4.37 -23.57 -7.57
CA SER A 127 -5.71 -23.02 -7.38
C SER A 127 -5.65 -21.52 -7.09
N CYS A 128 -6.61 -20.75 -7.60
CA CYS A 128 -6.63 -19.32 -7.33
C CYS A 128 -6.89 -19.02 -5.85
N LEU A 129 -7.65 -19.86 -5.15
CA LEU A 129 -7.88 -19.69 -3.71
C LEU A 129 -6.57 -19.79 -2.91
N THR A 130 -5.76 -20.82 -3.14
CA THR A 130 -4.49 -21.02 -2.39
C THR A 130 -3.50 -19.90 -2.67
N VAL A 131 -3.30 -19.53 -3.94
CA VAL A 131 -2.37 -18.47 -4.33
C VAL A 131 -2.80 -17.14 -3.72
N LEU A 132 -4.09 -16.80 -3.81
CA LEU A 132 -4.60 -15.55 -3.25
C LEU A 132 -4.52 -15.50 -1.72
N GLN A 133 -4.78 -16.60 -1.02
CA GLN A 133 -4.64 -16.65 0.44
C GLN A 133 -3.17 -16.49 0.87
N GLU A 134 -2.23 -17.14 0.18
CA GLU A 134 -0.81 -17.01 0.47
C GLU A 134 -0.33 -15.58 0.19
N MET A 135 -0.72 -15.01 -0.94
CA MET A 135 -0.42 -13.62 -1.30
C MET A 135 -1.04 -12.64 -0.30
N ALA A 136 -2.30 -12.84 0.12
CA ALA A 136 -2.95 -12.00 1.11
C ALA A 136 -2.23 -12.05 2.46
N ARG A 137 -1.83 -13.23 2.93
CA ARG A 137 -1.07 -13.41 4.17
C ARG A 137 0.31 -12.74 4.09
N LYS A 138 1.01 -12.92 2.97
CA LYS A 138 2.34 -12.31 2.74
C LYS A 138 2.26 -10.80 2.62
N CYS A 139 1.28 -10.27 1.89
CA CYS A 139 1.00 -8.84 1.77
C CYS A 139 0.61 -8.23 3.12
N GLY A 140 -0.20 -8.91 3.93
CA GLY A 140 -0.57 -8.46 5.27
C GLY A 140 0.65 -8.32 6.18
N SER A 141 1.48 -9.37 6.26
CA SER A 141 2.69 -9.36 7.09
C SER A 141 3.75 -8.37 6.60
N THR A 142 4.06 -8.39 5.30
CA THR A 142 5.08 -7.50 4.71
C THR A 142 4.62 -6.04 4.74
N GLY A 143 3.34 -5.80 4.44
CA GLY A 143 2.75 -4.46 4.49
C GLY A 143 2.79 -3.85 5.89
N LEU A 144 2.51 -4.65 6.93
CA LEU A 144 2.66 -4.21 8.32
C LEU A 144 4.11 -3.86 8.66
N ALA A 145 5.08 -4.69 8.26
CA ALA A 145 6.50 -4.46 8.52
C ALA A 145 7.00 -3.15 7.88
N ILE A 146 6.59 -2.88 6.63
CA ILE A 146 6.93 -1.64 5.92
C ILE A 146 6.35 -0.42 6.66
N LYS A 147 5.08 -0.48 7.06
CA LYS A 147 4.41 0.62 7.81
C LYS A 147 5.11 0.90 9.14
N LEU A 148 5.45 -0.14 9.91
CA LEU A 148 6.16 0.02 11.18
C LEU A 148 7.55 0.64 11.02
N THR A 149 8.28 0.23 9.97
CA THR A 149 9.59 0.79 9.65
C THR A 149 9.47 2.28 9.31
N LEU A 150 8.50 2.65 8.47
CA LEU A 150 8.24 4.03 8.08
C LEU A 150 7.85 4.90 9.28
N PHE A 151 6.97 4.39 10.15
CA PHE A 151 6.59 5.05 11.41
C PHE A 151 7.82 5.34 12.28
N GLY A 152 8.75 4.38 12.39
CA GLY A 152 10.01 4.58 13.12
C GLY A 152 10.83 5.74 12.55
N PHE A 153 10.97 5.84 11.23
CA PHE A 153 11.67 6.94 10.58
C PHE A 153 10.98 8.30 10.80
N GLU A 154 9.65 8.35 10.76
CA GLU A 154 8.90 9.59 11.01
C GLU A 154 9.06 10.08 12.46
N VAL A 155 9.01 9.17 13.45
CA VAL A 155 9.21 9.51 14.86
C VAL A 155 10.62 10.05 15.09
N LEU A 156 11.64 9.43 14.48
CA LEU A 156 13.01 9.92 14.54
C LEU A 156 13.13 11.32 13.92
N ALA A 157 12.54 11.54 12.74
CA ALA A 157 12.54 12.84 12.08
C ALA A 157 11.85 13.92 12.92
N LEU A 158 10.69 13.63 13.51
CA LEU A 158 9.98 14.52 14.42
C LEU A 158 10.80 14.87 15.66
N PHE A 159 11.49 13.88 16.23
CA PHE A 159 12.37 14.10 17.38
C PHE A 159 13.48 15.11 17.03
N PHE A 160 14.21 14.89 15.94
CA PHE A 160 15.28 15.80 15.51
C PHE A 160 14.76 17.19 15.14
N SER A 161 13.68 17.28 14.38
CA SER A 161 13.09 18.57 13.99
C SER A 161 12.51 19.34 15.19
N GLY A 162 11.96 18.63 16.19
CA GLY A 162 11.50 19.23 17.44
C GLY A 162 12.66 19.85 18.24
N LEU A 163 13.76 19.11 18.42
CA LEU A 163 14.96 19.62 19.08
C LEU A 163 15.53 20.86 18.38
N MET A 164 15.56 20.82 17.04
CA MET A 164 16.02 21.95 16.24
C MET A 164 15.08 23.16 16.39
N GLY A 165 13.77 22.96 16.32
CA GLY A 165 12.78 24.03 16.50
C GLY A 165 12.86 24.70 17.88
N ILE A 166 13.10 23.92 18.94
CA ILE A 166 13.34 24.44 20.29
C ILE A 166 14.63 25.26 20.32
N THR A 167 15.73 24.73 19.78
CA THR A 167 17.03 25.41 19.74
C THR A 167 16.95 26.76 19.03
N ILE A 168 16.31 26.82 17.86
CA ILE A 168 16.10 28.07 17.10
C ILE A 168 15.23 29.05 17.91
N ARG A 169 14.18 28.56 18.59
CA ARG A 169 13.30 29.42 19.41
C ARG A 169 14.04 30.01 20.61
N HIS A 170 14.95 29.25 21.21
CA HIS A 170 15.82 29.75 22.28
C HIS A 170 16.82 30.77 21.76
N LYS A 171 17.47 30.52 20.61
CA LYS A 171 18.39 31.46 19.97
C LYS A 171 17.72 32.81 19.69
N ARG A 172 16.57 32.78 18.99
CA ARG A 172 15.82 34.00 18.66
C ARG A 172 15.37 34.79 19.89
N ARG A 173 14.99 34.11 20.98
CA ARG A 173 14.65 34.78 22.24
C ARG A 173 15.86 35.49 22.86
N ARG A 174 17.05 34.87 22.84
CA ARG A 174 18.28 35.50 23.35
C ARG A 174 18.65 36.75 22.55
N ASP A 175 18.56 36.69 21.22
CA ASP A 175 18.92 37.82 20.36
C ASP A 175 18.00 39.04 20.64
N GLN A 176 16.70 38.81 20.89
CA GLN A 176 15.76 39.87 21.27
C GLN A 176 16.08 40.56 22.61
N PHE A 177 16.78 39.90 23.54
CA PHE A 177 17.19 40.52 24.81
C PHE A 177 18.51 41.31 24.70
N VAL A 178 19.29 41.10 23.63
CA VAL A 178 20.55 41.84 23.41
C VAL A 178 20.29 43.17 22.69
N ASP A 179 19.26 43.23 21.85
CA ASP A 179 18.89 44.44 21.08
C ASP A 179 18.07 45.48 21.88
N ASN A 180 17.67 45.16 23.11
CA ASN A 180 16.92 46.04 24.03
C ASN A 180 17.79 46.49 25.21
#